data_AF-B9NY71-F1
#
_entry.id   AF-B9NY71-F1
#
_cell.length_a   1.000
_cell.length_b   1.000
_cell.length_c   1.000
_cell.angle_alpha   90.00
_cell.angle_beta   90.00
_cell.angle_gamma   90.00
#
_symmetry.space_group_name_H-M   'P 1'
#
loop_
_entity.id
_entity.type
_entity.pdbx_description
1 polymer ?
#
loop_
_entity_poly.entity_id
_entity_poly.type
_entity_poly.pdbx_seq_one_letter_code
_entity_poly.pdbx_strand_id
1 'polypeptide(L)' 'MRRAQMSRVAPYGEIRDNTIGAEVMPIDMLRAKLSFFGATHFDPRSDRWVRICMYAGAPYPEELGPDTADLWVYPELAQ' A
#
# COMPACT_ATOMS: atom_id res chain seq x y z
N MET A 1 -15.25 16.46 12.05
CA MET A 1 -14.36 17.32 11.23
C MET A 1 -12.88 16.94 11.27
N ARG A 2 -12.37 16.26 12.31
CA ARG A 2 -10.95 15.86 12.40
C ARG A 2 -10.39 15.10 11.18
N ARG A 3 -11.13 14.12 10.65
CA ARG A 3 -10.69 13.33 9.49
C ARG A 3 -10.42 14.19 8.25
N ALA A 4 -11.37 15.06 7.90
CA ALA A 4 -11.23 16.02 6.80
C ALA A 4 -10.09 17.03 7.01
N GLN A 5 -9.76 17.38 8.27
CA GLN A 5 -8.64 18.27 8.58
C GLN A 5 -7.27 17.59 8.37
N MET A 6 -7.18 16.26 8.54
CA MET A 6 -5.93 15.51 8.33
C MET A 6 -5.51 15.42 6.86
N SER A 7 -6.46 15.56 5.93
CA SER A 7 -6.19 15.55 4.48
C SER A 7 -5.13 16.60 4.06
N ARG A 8 -5.01 17.71 4.81
CA ARG A 8 -4.02 18.76 4.55
C ARG A 8 -2.57 18.32 4.75
N VAL A 9 -2.32 17.37 5.67
CA VAL A 9 -0.97 16.91 6.03
C VAL A 9 -0.65 15.51 5.50
N ALA A 10 -1.67 14.76 5.07
CA ALA A 10 -1.54 13.44 4.48
C ALA A 10 -2.37 13.36 3.18
N PRO A 11 -1.79 13.72 2.02
CA PRO A 11 -2.50 13.81 0.72
C PRO A 11 -3.16 12.49 0.26
N TYR A 12 -2.76 11.36 0.82
CA TYR A 12 -3.30 10.01 0.55
C TYR A 12 -3.81 9.31 1.82
N GLY A 13 -4.10 10.05 2.89
CA GLY A 13 -4.58 9.50 4.16
C GLY A 13 -6.06 9.09 4.17
N GLU A 14 -6.80 9.34 3.09
CA GLU A 14 -8.19 8.94 2.94
C GLU A 14 -8.39 8.06 1.71
N ILE A 15 -9.37 7.16 1.78
CA ILE A 15 -9.83 6.36 0.63
C ILE A 15 -10.44 7.33 -0.40
N ARG A 16 -9.88 7.37 -1.62
CA ARG A 16 -10.31 8.26 -2.71
C ARG A 16 -11.27 7.58 -3.71
N ASP A 17 -11.96 6.54 -3.27
CA ASP A 17 -12.83 5.71 -4.09
C ASP A 17 -14.31 5.85 -3.67
N ASN A 18 -15.24 5.58 -4.60
CA ASN A 18 -16.67 5.60 -4.33
C ASN A 18 -17.13 4.26 -3.71
N THR A 19 -17.05 4.17 -2.40
CA THR A 19 -17.36 2.94 -1.64
C THR A 19 -18.83 2.49 -1.71
N ILE A 20 -19.73 3.31 -2.27
CA ILE A 20 -21.15 2.98 -2.44
C ILE A 20 -21.55 2.78 -3.91
N GLY A 21 -20.60 2.94 -4.84
CA GLY A 21 -20.84 2.71 -6.26
C GLY A 21 -21.11 1.23 -6.56
N ALA A 22 -21.96 0.95 -7.55
CA ALA A 22 -22.28 -0.44 -7.92
C ALA A 22 -21.10 -1.20 -8.54
N GLU A 23 -20.10 -0.46 -9.06
CA GLU A 23 -18.91 -1.01 -9.70
C GLU A 23 -17.74 -1.23 -8.72
N VAL A 24 -17.88 -0.83 -7.46
CA VAL A 24 -16.80 -0.97 -6.48
C VAL A 24 -16.51 -2.44 -6.22
N MET A 25 -15.25 -2.85 -6.35
CA MET A 25 -14.84 -4.20 -6.00
C MET A 25 -14.27 -4.22 -4.57
N PRO A 26 -14.82 -5.03 -3.63
CA PRO A 26 -14.30 -5.10 -2.26
C PRO A 26 -12.81 -5.46 -2.18
N ILE A 27 -12.29 -6.16 -3.19
CA ILE A 27 -10.87 -6.53 -3.31
C ILE A 27 -9.94 -5.32 -3.39
N ASP A 28 -10.38 -4.18 -3.90
CA ASP A 28 -9.54 -2.98 -4.00
C ASP A 28 -9.28 -2.36 -2.62
N MET A 29 -10.27 -2.41 -1.73
CA MET A 29 -10.07 -2.00 -0.33
C MET A 29 -9.17 -2.98 0.43
N LEU A 30 -9.26 -4.28 0.15
CA LEU A 30 -8.35 -5.27 0.70
C LEU A 30 -6.91 -4.99 0.25
N ARG A 31 -6.69 -4.71 -1.03
CA ARG A 31 -5.37 -4.37 -1.59
C ARG A 31 -4.81 -3.11 -0.94
N ALA A 32 -5.60 -2.04 -0.84
CA ALA A 32 -5.21 -0.81 -0.17
C ALA A 32 -4.82 -1.05 1.30
N LYS A 33 -5.56 -1.88 2.02
CA LYS A 33 -5.22 -2.24 3.40
C LYS A 33 -3.89 -3.00 3.48
N LEU A 34 -3.69 -3.97 2.60
CA LEU A 34 -2.51 -4.83 2.60
C LEU A 34 -1.23 -4.09 2.20
N SER A 35 -1.30 -3.04 1.34
CA SER A 35 -0.12 -2.24 0.99
C SER A 35 0.50 -1.53 2.20
N PHE A 36 -0.31 -1.16 3.20
CA PHE A 36 0.21 -0.60 4.45
C PHE A 36 0.97 -1.61 5.32
N PHE A 37 0.75 -2.91 5.11
CA PHE A 37 1.41 -3.97 5.87
C PHE A 37 2.67 -4.52 5.18
N GLY A 38 3.08 -3.94 4.05
CA GLY A 38 4.26 -4.38 3.31
C GLY A 38 3.97 -5.33 2.15
N ALA A 39 2.70 -5.46 1.70
CA ALA A 39 2.39 -6.15 0.46
C ALA A 39 2.81 -5.28 -0.74
N THR A 40 3.71 -5.81 -1.57
CA THR A 40 4.26 -5.08 -2.73
C THR A 40 3.81 -5.66 -4.08
N HIS A 41 3.41 -6.93 -4.10
CA HIS A 41 2.87 -7.59 -5.29
C HIS A 41 1.47 -8.13 -5.03
N PHE A 42 0.56 -7.94 -5.99
CA PHE A 42 -0.84 -8.34 -5.91
C PHE A 42 -1.23 -9.10 -7.19
N ASP A 43 -1.59 -10.37 -7.04
CA ASP A 43 -2.10 -11.24 -8.11
C ASP A 43 -3.56 -11.60 -7.81
N PRO A 44 -4.55 -10.87 -8.38
CA PRO A 44 -5.96 -11.17 -8.19
C PRO A 44 -6.32 -12.55 -8.74
N ARG A 45 -6.93 -13.39 -7.90
CA ARG A 45 -7.38 -14.74 -8.27
C ARG A 45 -8.90 -14.80 -8.49
N SER A 46 -9.66 -13.91 -7.86
CA SER A 46 -11.09 -13.67 -8.09
C SER A 46 -11.48 -12.26 -7.65
N ASP A 47 -12.79 -11.97 -7.64
CA ASP A 47 -13.42 -10.79 -7.03
C ASP A 47 -13.21 -10.64 -5.50
N ARG A 48 -12.78 -11.70 -4.81
CA ARG A 48 -12.63 -11.75 -3.34
C ARG A 48 -11.32 -12.37 -2.87
N TRP A 49 -10.54 -12.96 -3.77
CA TRP A 49 -9.29 -13.63 -3.45
C TRP A 49 -8.13 -12.96 -4.18
N VAL A 50 -7.12 -12.53 -3.44
CA VAL A 50 -5.88 -11.97 -3.96
C VAL A 50 -4.71 -12.70 -3.33
N ARG A 51 -3.75 -13.12 -4.16
CA ARG A 51 -2.45 -13.58 -3.68
C ARG A 51 -1.54 -12.37 -3.53
N ILE A 52 -0.81 -12.30 -2.43
CA ILE A 52 0.15 -11.22 -2.17
C ILE A 52 1.55 -11.76 -1.89
N CYS A 53 2.55 -10.92 -2.16
CA CYS A 53 3.91 -11.09 -1.65
C CYS A 53 4.23 -9.94 -0.71
N MET A 54 4.69 -10.27 0.50
CA MET A 54 5.07 -9.31 1.53
C MET A 54 6.58 -9.08 1.49
N TYR A 55 7.02 -7.83 1.67
CA TYR A 55 8.42 -7.46 1.81
C TYR A 55 9.31 -7.94 0.65
N ALA A 56 8.78 -7.98 -0.57
CA ALA A 56 9.57 -8.36 -1.74
C ALA A 56 10.72 -7.37 -1.93
N GLY A 57 11.95 -7.88 -2.04
CA GLY A 57 13.16 -7.06 -2.18
C GLY A 57 13.57 -6.31 -0.92
N ALA A 58 12.95 -6.59 0.24
CA ALA A 58 13.40 -6.02 1.50
C ALA A 58 14.78 -6.57 1.91
N PRO A 59 15.63 -5.74 2.54
CA PRO A 59 16.91 -6.19 3.10
C PRO A 59 16.72 -7.28 4.15
N TYR A 60 17.71 -8.15 4.27
CA TYR A 60 17.76 -9.11 5.37
C TYR A 60 17.98 -8.40 6.72
N PRO A 61 17.66 -9.04 7.86
CA PRO A 61 17.83 -8.42 9.19
C PRO A 61 19.23 -7.85 9.45
N GLU A 62 20.26 -8.50 8.94
CA GLU A 62 21.67 -8.09 9.02
C GLU A 62 22.03 -6.90 8.11
N GLU A 63 21.22 -6.63 7.08
CA GLU A 63 21.39 -5.54 6.12
C GLU A 63 20.54 -4.32 6.46
N LEU A 64 19.72 -4.40 7.52
CA LEU A 64 18.90 -3.28 7.99
C LEU A 64 19.78 -2.15 8.52
N GLY A 65 19.70 -1.01 7.86
CA GLY A 65 20.37 0.22 8.26
C GLY A 65 19.55 1.46 7.88
N PRO A 66 19.99 2.66 8.30
CA PRO A 66 19.30 3.91 8.00
C PRO A 66 19.05 4.13 6.50
N ASP A 67 19.95 3.63 5.65
CA ASP A 67 19.90 3.81 4.20
C ASP A 67 19.02 2.76 3.49
N THR A 68 18.71 1.63 4.14
CA THR A 68 18.03 0.47 3.53
C THR A 68 16.64 0.20 4.12
N ALA A 69 16.31 0.76 5.28
CA ALA A 69 15.14 0.35 6.06
C ALA A 69 13.80 0.95 5.62
N ASP A 70 13.72 2.21 5.18
CA ASP A 70 12.42 2.88 4.99
C ASP A 70 11.97 2.97 3.52
N LEU A 71 12.92 3.07 2.59
CA LEU A 71 12.64 3.41 1.19
C LEU A 71 12.94 2.28 0.20
N TRP A 72 13.29 1.07 0.66
CA TRP A 72 13.67 -0.06 -0.19
C TRP A 72 12.65 -0.42 -1.29
N VAL A 73 11.37 -0.13 -1.03
CA VAL A 73 10.26 -0.42 -1.96
C VAL A 73 10.21 0.55 -3.14
N TYR A 74 10.81 1.73 -3.01
CA TYR A 74 10.81 2.75 -4.04
C TYR A 74 12.09 2.66 -4.87
N PRO A 75 11.99 2.81 -6.21
CA PRO A 75 13.19 2.94 -7.02
C PRO A 75 13.97 4.18 -6.60
N GLU A 76 15.30 4.10 -6.68
CA GLU A 76 16.15 5.27 -6.54
C GLU A 76 15.74 6.32 -7.59
N LEU A 77 15.58 7.56 -7.15
CA LEU A 77 15.31 8.67 -8.06
C LEU A 77 16.50 8.79 -9.01
N ALA A 78 16.25 8.59 -10.31
CA ALA A 78 17.24 8.90 -11.34
C ALA A 78 17.63 10.38 -11.21
N GLN A 79 18.93 10.62 -11.04
CA GLN A 79 19.52 11.94 -10.80
C GLN A 79 19.56 12.80 -12.06
#